data_AF-A0A8M8USC9-F1
#
_entry.id   AF-A0A8M8USC9-F1
#
_cell.length_a   1.000
_cell.length_b   1.000
_cell.length_c   1.000
_cell.angle_alpha   90.00
_cell.angle_beta   90.00
_cell.angle_gamma   90.00
#
_symmetry.space_group_name_H-M   'P 1'
#
loop_
_entity.id
_entity.type
_entity.pdbx_description
1 polymer ?
#
loop_
_entity_poly.entity_id
_entity_poly.type
_entity_poly.pdbx_seq_one_letter_code
_entity_poly.pdbx_strand_id
1 'polypeptide(L)'
;MPVKDAKAWSSMIIGFAIHGLTKEALETFANMEEAKVEPNHVTLISVLSACAHGGLVAKGKKNWSSMPKSRIEPSMEHYGCMVDLLCRANQTEEAYEFVKNMPTTPSPTIWRTLLVSCKKNKMLEKGEIVAEQLL
;
A
#
# COMPACT_ATOMS: atom_id res chain seq x y z
N MET A 1 -9.21 11.02 29.04
CA MET A 1 -9.71 11.21 27.65
C MET A 1 -10.68 10.07 27.36
N PRO A 2 -11.90 10.33 26.84
CA PRO A 2 -12.80 9.25 26.47
C PRO A 2 -12.11 8.42 25.38
N VAL A 3 -12.32 7.11 25.43
CA VAL A 3 -11.74 6.11 24.51
C VAL A 3 -11.87 6.62 23.08
N LYS A 4 -10.75 6.96 22.43
CA LYS A 4 -10.77 7.28 21.00
C LYS A 4 -11.13 5.98 20.27
N ASP A 5 -12.36 5.93 19.76
CA ASP A 5 -12.86 4.82 18.94
C ASP A 5 -11.88 4.55 17.79
N ALA A 6 -11.61 3.28 17.48
CA ALA A 6 -10.80 2.86 16.33
C ALA A 6 -11.29 3.51 15.02
N LYS A 7 -12.58 3.82 14.92
CA LYS A 7 -13.16 4.58 13.81
C LYS A 7 -12.58 5.99 13.72
N ALA A 8 -12.45 6.72 14.83
CA ALA A 8 -11.94 8.08 14.83
C ALA A 8 -10.46 8.12 14.41
N TRP A 9 -9.65 7.18 14.91
CA TRP A 9 -8.26 7.01 14.47
C TRP A 9 -8.17 6.73 12.97
N SER A 10 -8.97 5.77 12.49
CA SER A 10 -9.03 5.43 11.06
C SER A 10 -9.40 6.65 10.22
N SER A 11 -10.43 7.40 10.59
CA SER A 11 -10.86 8.61 9.88
C SER A 11 -9.76 9.67 9.79
N MET A 12 -9.02 9.91 10.88
CA MET A 12 -7.90 10.87 10.86
C MET A 12 -6.79 10.39 9.92
N ILE A 13 -6.40 9.12 10.01
CA ILE A 13 -5.34 8.53 9.18
C ILE A 13 -5.72 8.59 7.70
N ILE A 14 -6.96 8.22 7.35
CA ILE A 14 -7.49 8.31 5.98
C ILE A 14 -7.41 9.77 5.51
N GLY A 15 -7.95 10.70 6.31
CA GLY A 15 -7.97 12.13 5.96
C GLY A 15 -6.58 12.69 5.67
N PHE A 16 -5.59 12.37 6.51
CA PHE A 16 -4.21 12.79 6.27
C PHE A 16 -3.62 12.12 5.02
N ALA A 17 -3.84 10.81 4.83
CA ALA A 17 -3.31 10.08 3.69
C ALA A 17 -3.83 10.61 2.34
N ILE A 18 -5.16 10.86 2.22
CA ILE A 18 -5.76 11.34 0.96
C ILE A 18 -5.31 12.76 0.59
N HIS A 19 -4.91 13.56 1.58
CA HIS A 19 -4.38 14.91 1.37
C HIS A 19 -2.86 14.95 1.23
N GLY A 20 -2.19 13.79 1.15
CA GLY A 20 -0.74 13.70 1.00
C GLY A 20 0.05 14.07 2.26
N LEU A 21 -0.63 14.27 3.40
CA LEU A 21 -0.05 14.57 4.71
C LEU A 21 0.51 13.28 5.34
N THR A 22 1.54 12.74 4.67
CA THR A 22 2.11 11.42 4.97
C THR A 22 2.68 11.35 6.37
N LYS A 23 3.31 12.43 6.85
CA LYS A 23 3.92 12.48 8.17
C LYS A 23 2.84 12.37 9.26
N GLU A 24 1.80 13.17 9.14
CA GLU A 24 0.66 13.25 10.04
C GLU A 24 -0.13 11.93 10.07
N ALA A 25 -0.32 11.30 8.91
CA ALA A 25 -0.94 9.99 8.82
C ALA A 25 -0.16 8.93 9.61
N LEU A 26 1.16 8.90 9.45
CA LEU A 26 2.03 7.93 10.11
C LEU A 26 2.23 8.20 11.60
N GLU A 27 2.29 9.47 12.02
CA GLU A 27 2.31 9.86 13.43
C GLU A 27 0.99 9.48 14.11
N THR A 28 -0.14 9.72 13.45
CA THR A 28 -1.46 9.32 13.96
C THR A 28 -1.57 7.80 14.10
N PHE A 29 -1.03 7.04 13.14
CA PHE A 29 -0.97 5.57 13.22
C PHE A 29 -0.07 5.09 14.38
N ALA A 30 1.11 5.68 14.56
CA ALA A 30 1.99 5.34 15.69
C ALA A 30 1.31 5.59 17.04
N ASN A 31 0.59 6.71 17.17
CA ASN A 31 -0.18 7.04 18.37
C ASN A 31 -1.35 6.06 18.60
N MET A 32 -1.96 5.53 17.53
CA MET A 32 -2.99 4.50 17.60
C MET A 32 -2.40 3.18 18.15
N GLU A 33 -1.23 2.76 17.66
CA GLU A 33 -0.50 1.59 18.15
C GLU A 33 -0.08 1.75 19.62
N GLU A 34 0.45 2.93 20.01
CA GLU A 34 0.83 3.22 21.40
C GLU A 34 -0.38 3.20 22.35
N ALA A 35 -1.54 3.68 21.87
CA ALA A 35 -2.81 3.59 22.59
C ALA A 35 -3.38 2.17 22.64
N LYS A 36 -2.69 1.17 22.08
CA LYS A 36 -3.10 -0.24 22.00
C LYS A 36 -4.46 -0.42 21.30
N VAL A 37 -4.75 0.45 20.33
CA VAL A 37 -5.94 0.33 19.50
C VAL A 37 -5.55 -0.42 18.24
N GLU A 38 -6.18 -1.58 18.02
CA GLU A 38 -5.87 -2.43 16.86
C GLU A 38 -6.28 -1.74 15.55
N PRO A 39 -5.40 -1.70 14.54
CA PRO A 39 -5.76 -1.23 13.22
C PRO A 39 -6.76 -2.17 12.55
N ASN A 40 -7.53 -1.64 11.61
CA ASN A 40 -8.39 -2.43 10.73
C ASN A 40 -7.90 -2.35 9.28
N HIS A 41 -8.58 -3.06 8.38
CA HIS A 41 -8.26 -3.08 6.94
C HIS A 41 -8.11 -1.67 6.36
N VAL A 42 -9.01 -0.75 6.67
CA VAL A 42 -8.98 0.61 6.09
C VAL A 42 -7.81 1.40 6.64
N THR A 43 -7.49 1.24 7.93
CA THR A 43 -6.31 1.85 8.55
C THR A 43 -5.03 1.49 7.79
N LEU A 44 -4.81 0.19 7.53
CA LEU A 44 -3.59 -0.26 6.87
C LEU A 44 -3.54 0.10 5.38
N ILE A 45 -4.67 0.11 4.67
CA ILE A 45 -4.73 0.66 3.30
C ILE A 45 -4.24 2.11 3.29
N SER A 46 -4.76 2.95 4.19
CA SER A 46 -4.36 4.37 4.25
C SER A 46 -2.89 4.56 4.62
N VAL A 47 -2.37 3.75 5.55
CA VAL A 47 -0.94 3.78 5.93
C VAL A 47 -0.04 3.36 4.77
N LEU A 48 -0.39 2.29 4.04
CA LEU A 48 0.37 1.83 2.88
C LEU A 48 0.33 2.86 1.74
N SER A 49 -0.85 3.44 1.47
CA SER A 49 -1.04 4.53 0.51
C SER A 49 -0.19 5.76 0.88
N ALA A 50 -0.21 6.19 2.14
CA ALA A 50 0.66 7.28 2.63
C ALA A 50 2.15 6.94 2.43
N CYS A 51 2.55 5.69 2.71
CA CYS A 51 3.93 5.25 2.43
C CYS A 51 4.26 5.33 0.94
N ALA A 52 3.34 4.95 0.05
CA ALA A 52 3.52 5.03 -1.40
C ALA A 52 3.75 6.48 -1.86
N HIS A 53 2.90 7.41 -1.40
CA HIS A 53 3.03 8.84 -1.71
C HIS A 53 4.30 9.47 -1.14
N GLY A 54 4.72 9.06 0.07
CA GLY A 54 5.95 9.53 0.69
C GLY A 54 7.23 8.81 0.24
N GLY A 55 7.15 7.80 -0.64
CA GLY A 55 8.30 6.99 -1.04
C GLY A 55 8.93 6.18 0.11
N LEU A 56 8.16 5.89 1.16
CA LEU A 56 8.65 5.29 2.41
C LEU A 56 8.62 3.75 2.35
N VAL A 57 9.39 3.17 1.43
CA VAL A 57 9.43 1.72 1.15
C VAL A 57 9.60 0.87 2.40
N ALA A 58 10.61 1.16 3.21
CA ALA A 58 10.92 0.37 4.40
C ALA A 58 9.74 0.36 5.40
N LYS A 59 9.07 1.50 5.57
CA LYS A 59 7.87 1.59 6.43
C LYS A 59 6.69 0.84 5.81
N GLY A 60 6.46 0.96 4.51
CA GLY A 60 5.40 0.23 3.81
C GLY A 60 5.57 -1.29 3.96
N LYS A 61 6.78 -1.82 3.71
CA LYS A 61 7.08 -3.25 3.90
C LYS A 61 6.93 -3.71 5.36
N LYS A 62 7.32 -2.86 6.32
CA LYS A 62 7.11 -3.15 7.75
C LYS A 62 5.62 -3.29 8.08
N ASN A 63 4.80 -2.36 7.62
CA ASN A 63 3.34 -2.38 7.84
C ASN A 63 2.65 -3.53 7.09
N TRP A 64 3.10 -3.87 5.88
CA TRP A 64 2.64 -5.07 5.17
C TRP A 64 2.92 -6.34 6.00
N SER A 65 4.13 -6.45 6.55
CA SER A 65 4.56 -7.61 7.33
C SER A 65 3.89 -7.70 8.71
N SER A 66 3.28 -6.62 9.21
CA SER A 66 2.54 -6.64 10.47
C SER A 66 1.08 -7.07 10.30
N MET A 67 0.53 -7.10 9.08
CA MET A 67 -0.87 -7.45 8.82
C MET A 67 -1.31 -8.78 9.46
N PRO A 68 -0.52 -9.88 9.38
CA PRO A 68 -0.91 -11.14 10.04
C PRO A 68 -0.99 -11.02 11.57
N LYS A 69 -0.13 -10.18 12.18
CA LYS A 69 -0.15 -9.94 13.64
C LYS A 69 -1.41 -9.18 14.05
N SER A 70 -1.89 -8.29 13.21
CA SER A 70 -3.17 -7.58 13.36
C SER A 70 -4.37 -8.41 12.92
N ARG A 71 -4.19 -9.68 12.53
CA ARG A 71 -5.25 -10.58 12.01
C ARG A 71 -5.97 -10.00 10.79
N ILE A 72 -5.24 -9.26 9.96
CA ILE A 72 -5.74 -8.66 8.72
C ILE A 72 -5.19 -9.47 7.55
N GLU A 73 -6.09 -10.05 6.77
CA GLU A 73 -5.75 -10.63 5.48
C GLU A 73 -5.67 -9.54 4.40
N PRO A 74 -4.63 -9.54 3.53
CA PRO A 74 -4.52 -8.54 2.48
C PRO A 74 -5.62 -8.64 1.44
N SER A 75 -6.37 -7.54 1.27
CA SER A 75 -7.30 -7.34 0.16
C SER A 75 -6.60 -6.79 -1.09
N MET A 76 -7.29 -6.75 -2.23
CA MET A 76 -6.75 -6.17 -3.48
C MET A 76 -6.26 -4.73 -3.33
N GLU A 77 -6.91 -3.93 -2.48
CA GLU A 77 -6.50 -2.55 -2.21
C GLU A 77 -5.14 -2.49 -1.50
N HIS A 78 -4.87 -3.43 -0.59
CA HIS A 78 -3.56 -3.52 0.07
C HIS A 78 -2.47 -3.88 -0.95
N TYR A 79 -2.72 -4.87 -1.81
CA TYR A 79 -1.80 -5.22 -2.89
C TYR A 79 -1.57 -4.03 -3.82
N GLY A 80 -2.63 -3.30 -4.18
CA GLY A 80 -2.53 -2.11 -5.03
C GLY A 80 -1.64 -1.03 -4.41
N CYS A 81 -1.75 -0.79 -3.11
CA CYS A 81 -0.89 0.16 -2.40
C CYS A 81 0.58 -0.29 -2.39
N MET A 82 0.86 -1.59 -2.20
CA MET A 82 2.23 -2.11 -2.24
C MET A 82 2.85 -2.00 -3.63
N VAL A 83 2.09 -2.30 -4.68
CA VAL A 83 2.56 -2.17 -6.06
C VAL A 83 2.83 -0.70 -6.40
N ASP A 84 1.92 0.21 -6.02
CA ASP A 84 2.12 1.65 -6.20
C ASP A 84 3.37 2.14 -5.46
N LEU A 85 3.57 1.72 -4.21
CA LEU A 85 4.76 2.03 -3.41
C LEU A 85 6.05 1.59 -4.11
N LEU A 86 6.14 0.32 -4.51
CA LEU A 86 7.34 -0.22 -5.16
C LEU A 86 7.60 0.45 -6.51
N CYS A 87 6.55 0.68 -7.30
CA CYS A 87 6.65 1.36 -8.60
C CYS A 87 7.13 2.80 -8.46
N ARG A 88 6.57 3.57 -7.53
CA ARG A 88 6.97 4.97 -7.27
C ARG A 88 8.41 5.07 -6.77
N ALA A 89 8.85 4.11 -5.97
CA ALA A 89 10.21 4.01 -5.48
C ALA A 89 11.22 3.43 -6.51
N ASN A 90 10.79 3.24 -7.75
CA ASN A 90 11.61 2.68 -8.83
C ASN A 90 12.11 1.25 -8.58
N GLN A 91 11.40 0.50 -7.74
CA GLN A 91 11.64 -0.93 -7.47
C GLN A 91 10.74 -1.79 -8.35
N THR A 92 10.71 -1.51 -9.66
CA THR A 92 9.79 -2.14 -10.62
C THR A 92 9.98 -3.65 -10.74
N GLU A 93 11.21 -4.13 -10.63
CA GLU A 93 11.51 -5.57 -10.63
C GLU A 93 10.83 -6.28 -9.45
N GLU A 94 10.95 -5.71 -8.24
CA GLU A 94 10.29 -6.23 -7.06
C GLU A 94 8.77 -6.11 -7.16
N ALA A 95 8.25 -5.01 -7.72
CA ALA A 95 6.82 -4.85 -7.97
C ALA A 95 6.27 -5.93 -8.91
N TYR A 96 7.02 -6.28 -9.95
CA TYR A 96 6.65 -7.33 -10.89
C TYR A 96 6.58 -8.71 -10.21
N GLU A 97 7.63 -9.08 -9.47
CA GLU A 97 7.64 -10.35 -8.73
C GLU A 97 6.56 -10.38 -7.64
N PHE A 98 6.28 -9.25 -6.99
CA PHE A 98 5.21 -9.15 -6.01
C PHE A 98 3.84 -9.43 -6.64
N VAL A 99 3.55 -8.86 -7.82
CA VAL A 99 2.30 -9.10 -8.54
C VAL A 99 2.18 -10.56 -9.00
N LYS A 100 3.28 -11.16 -9.48
CA LYS A 100 3.32 -12.57 -9.93
C LYS A 100 3.04 -13.55 -8.79
N ASN A 101 3.44 -13.22 -7.57
CA ASN A 101 3.25 -14.05 -6.38
C ASN A 101 1.94 -13.75 -5.63
N MET A 102 1.04 -12.94 -6.20
CA MET A 102 -0.27 -12.71 -5.59
C MET A 102 -1.11 -13.99 -5.55
N PRO A 103 -1.87 -14.25 -4.46
CA PRO A 103 -2.68 -15.46 -4.32
C PRO A 103 -3.92 -15.46 -5.23
N THR A 104 -4.27 -14.32 -5.80
CA THR A 104 -5.45 -14.12 -6.65
C THR A 104 -5.09 -13.26 -7.85
N THR A 105 -5.89 -13.34 -8.92
CA THR A 105 -5.72 -12.54 -10.12
C THR A 105 -5.67 -11.03 -9.78
N PRO A 106 -4.60 -10.31 -10.15
CA PRO A 106 -4.51 -8.89 -9.92
C PRO A 106 -5.57 -8.11 -10.71
N SER A 107 -6.05 -6.99 -10.15
CA SER A 107 -7.03 -6.13 -10.81
C SER A 107 -6.38 -5.37 -11.97
N PRO A 108 -7.19 -4.93 -12.96
CA PRO A 108 -6.69 -4.10 -14.06
C PRO A 108 -5.96 -2.84 -13.60
N THR A 109 -6.31 -2.28 -12.43
CA THR A 109 -5.62 -1.13 -11.85
C THR A 109 -4.19 -1.48 -11.44
N ILE A 110 -3.95 -2.65 -10.83
CA ILE A 110 -2.60 -3.10 -10.47
C ILE A 110 -1.75 -3.30 -11.73
N TRP A 111 -2.29 -4.01 -12.73
CA TRP A 111 -1.58 -4.22 -13.99
C TRP A 111 -1.25 -2.91 -14.69
N ARG A 112 -2.19 -1.95 -14.72
CA ARG A 112 -1.96 -0.62 -15.28
C ARG A 112 -0.85 0.13 -14.54
N THR A 113 -0.84 0.11 -13.20
CA THR A 113 0.22 0.75 -12.39
C THR A 113 1.59 0.14 -12.70
N LEU A 114 1.67 -1.18 -12.77
CA LEU A 114 2.91 -1.89 -13.10
C LEU A 114 3.38 -1.59 -14.54
N LEU A 115 2.46 -1.56 -15.51
CA LEU A 115 2.78 -1.25 -16.91
C LEU A 115 3.42 0.13 -17.07
N VAL A 116 2.84 1.14 -16.40
CA VAL A 116 3.39 2.51 -16.40
C VAL A 116 4.82 2.52 -15.84
N SER A 117 5.06 1.73 -14.78
CA SER A 117 6.37 1.59 -14.16
C SER A 117 7.38 0.88 -15.07
N CYS A 118 6.98 -0.22 -15.74
CA CYS A 118 7.80 -0.93 -16.72
C CYS A 118 8.20 -0.01 -17.88
N LYS A 119 7.25 0.76 -18.43
CA LYS A 119 7.52 1.75 -19.49
C LYS A 119 8.51 2.81 -19.03
N LYS A 120 8.30 3.40 -17.84
CA LYS A 120 9.19 4.41 -17.26
C LYS A 120 10.62 3.87 -17.08
N ASN A 121 10.76 2.61 -16.70
CA ASN A 121 12.04 1.94 -16.45
C ASN A 121 12.61 1.19 -17.67
N LYS A 122 11.99 1.33 -18.86
CA LYS A 122 12.41 0.67 -20.11
C LYS A 122 12.49 -0.86 -20.01
N MET A 123 11.65 -1.47 -19.18
CA MET A 123 11.54 -2.93 -19.04
C MET A 123 10.56 -3.47 -20.10
N LEU A 124 10.99 -3.47 -21.38
CA LEU A 124 10.11 -3.73 -22.53
C LEU A 124 9.45 -5.12 -22.48
N GLU A 125 10.24 -6.18 -22.30
CA GLU A 125 9.74 -7.55 -22.27
C GLU A 125 8.67 -7.76 -21.19
N LYS A 126 8.94 -7.30 -19.96
CA LYS A 126 7.96 -7.35 -18.87
C LYS A 126 6.77 -6.43 -19.11
N GLY A 127 6.98 -5.30 -19.79
CA GLY A 127 5.93 -4.38 -20.19
C GLY A 127 4.93 -5.03 -21.16
N GLU A 128 5.43 -5.80 -22.14
CA GLU A 128 4.59 -6.56 -23.07
C GLU A 128 3.76 -7.62 -22.34
N ILE A 129 4.39 -8.44 -21.50
CA ILE A 129 3.68 -9.45 -20.68
C ILE A 129 2.60 -8.82 -19.81
N VAL A 130 2.90 -7.68 -19.17
CA VAL A 130 1.92 -6.97 -18.33
C VAL A 130 0.79 -6.36 -19.17
N ALA A 131 1.08 -5.88 -20.38
CA ALA A 131 0.07 -5.32 -21.28
C ALA A 131 -0.93 -6.38 -21.75
N GLU A 132 -0.49 -7.61 -21.99
CA GLU A 132 -1.37 -8.73 -22.35
C GLU A 132 -2.40 -9.05 -21.26
N GLN A 133 -2.11 -8.77 -19.99
CA GLN A 133 -3.06 -8.95 -18.88
C GLN A 133 -4.21 -7.93 -18.87
N LEU A 134 -4.18 -6.93 -19.75
CA LEU A 134 -5.17 -5.86 -19.87
C LEU A 134 -6.03 -5.95 -21.13
N LEU A 135 -5.85 -6.99 -21.94
CA LEU A 135 -6.63 -7.27 -23.16
C LEU A 135 -7.83 -8.16 -22.83
#